data_AF-A0A060T0V1-F1
#
_entry.id   AF-A0A060T0V1-F1
#
_cell.length_a   1.000
_cell.length_b   1.000
_cell.length_c   1.000
_cell.angle_alpha   90.00
_cell.angle_beta   90.00
_cell.angle_gamma   90.00
#
_symmetry.space_group_name_H-M   'P 1'
#
loop_
_entity.id
_entity.type
_entity.pdbx_description
1 polymer ?
#
loop_
_entity_poly.entity_id
_entity_poly.type
_entity_poly.pdbx_seq_one_letter_code
_entity_poly.pdbx_strand_id
1 'polypeptide(L)'
;FDYSGSQAIKALQEENIQTVLINPNIATVQTSRGLADKVYFLPLVPEYVEQVIRAERPGGVLLTFGGQTALNCGVELQRAGVFEKYGVRILG
;
A
#
# COMPACT_ATOMS: atom_id res chain seq x y z
N PHE A 1 -9.41 -10.08 -1.15
CA PHE A 1 -8.67 -8.82 -0.97
C PHE A 1 -8.72 -7.94 -2.21
N ASP A 2 -8.60 -8.49 -3.44
CA ASP A 2 -8.71 -7.70 -4.68
C ASP A 2 -9.94 -6.76 -4.74
N TYR A 3 -11.13 -7.30 -4.49
CA TYR A 3 -12.35 -6.50 -4.44
C TYR A 3 -12.24 -5.33 -3.42
N SER A 4 -11.89 -5.63 -2.17
CA SER A 4 -11.79 -4.64 -1.10
C SER A 4 -10.71 -3.58 -1.36
N GLY A 5 -9.54 -3.98 -1.85
CA GLY A 5 -8.47 -3.07 -2.25
C GLY A 5 -8.89 -2.17 -3.41
N SER A 6 -9.60 -2.72 -4.40
CA SER A 6 -10.16 -1.94 -5.51
C SER A 6 -11.17 -0.89 -5.03
N GLN A 7 -12.02 -1.22 -4.05
CA GLN A 7 -12.96 -0.26 -3.45
C GLN A 7 -12.24 0.83 -2.65
N ALA A 8 -11.21 0.46 -1.89
CA ALA A 8 -10.41 1.42 -1.14
C ALA A 8 -9.73 2.44 -2.07
N ILE A 9 -9.14 1.97 -3.17
CA ILE A 9 -8.50 2.86 -4.15
C ILE A 9 -9.52 3.80 -4.78
N LYS A 10 -10.70 3.31 -5.18
CA LYS A 10 -11.77 4.15 -5.72
C LYS A 10 -12.21 5.24 -4.74
N ALA A 11 -12.41 4.89 -3.47
CA ALA A 11 -12.79 5.85 -2.44
C ALA A 11 -11.70 6.93 -2.24
N LEU A 12 -10.42 6.55 -2.28
CA LEU A 12 -9.32 7.52 -2.22
C LEU A 12 -9.29 8.45 -3.43
N GLN A 13 -9.56 7.92 -4.63
CA GLN A 13 -9.63 8.72 -5.86
C GLN A 13 -10.79 9.73 -5.83
N GLU A 14 -11.96 9.35 -5.31
CA GLU A 14 -13.11 10.24 -5.14
C GLU A 14 -12.78 11.44 -4.24
N GLU A 15 -11.91 11.24 -3.26
CA GLU A 15 -11.40 12.27 -2.35
C GLU A 15 -10.14 12.99 -2.88
N ASN A 16 -9.76 12.77 -4.14
CA ASN A 16 -8.55 13.33 -4.78
C ASN A 16 -7.24 12.99 -4.05
N ILE A 17 -7.18 11.82 -3.41
CA ILE A 17 -5.98 11.32 -2.73
C ILE A 17 -5.16 10.50 -3.71
N GLN A 18 -3.89 10.85 -3.86
CA GLN A 18 -2.95 10.09 -4.69
C GLN A 18 -2.68 8.70 -4.08
N THR A 19 -2.69 7.68 -4.93
CA THR A 19 -2.62 6.27 -4.52
C THR A 19 -1.39 5.55 -5.08
N VAL A 20 -0.70 4.82 -4.21
CA VAL A 20 0.37 3.88 -4.57
C VAL A 20 -0.04 2.49 -4.09
N LEU A 21 -0.15 1.54 -5.01
CA LEU A 21 -0.46 0.15 -4.72
C LEU A 21 0.79 -0.73 -4.82
N ILE A 22 1.03 -1.59 -3.84
CA ILE A 22 2.00 -2.68 -3.92
C ILE A 22 1.23 -4.00 -3.94
N ASN A 23 1.30 -4.73 -5.04
CA ASN A 23 0.67 -6.05 -5.16
C ASN A 23 1.39 -6.89 -6.23
N PRO A 24 2.03 -8.02 -5.86
CA PRO A 24 2.74 -8.86 -6.83
C PRO A 24 1.80 -9.64 -7.76
N ASN A 25 0.51 -9.75 -7.44
CA ASN A 25 -0.44 -10.49 -8.27
C ASN A 25 -0.96 -9.62 -9.42
N ILE A 26 -0.46 -9.88 -10.63
CA ILE A 26 -0.87 -9.19 -11.86
C ILE A 26 -2.31 -9.49 -12.31
N ALA A 27 -2.88 -10.60 -11.86
CA ALA A 27 -4.22 -11.04 -12.23
C ALA A 27 -5.30 -10.50 -11.27
N THR A 28 -5.25 -9.19 -10.96
CA THR A 28 -6.20 -8.54 -10.06
C THR A 28 -6.79 -7.26 -10.65
N VAL A 29 -8.03 -6.94 -10.31
CA VAL A 29 -8.66 -5.68 -10.71
C VAL A 29 -7.92 -4.50 -10.14
N GLN A 30 -7.44 -4.58 -8.90
CA GLN A 30 -6.72 -3.48 -8.24
C GLN A 30 -5.42 -3.08 -8.96
N THR A 31 -4.80 -4.00 -9.70
CA THR A 31 -3.59 -3.73 -10.50
C THR A 31 -3.89 -3.27 -11.94
N SER A 32 -5.16 -3.02 -12.27
CA SER A 32 -5.55 -2.56 -13.61
C SER A 32 -5.05 -1.15 -13.86
N ARG A 33 -4.67 -0.87 -15.11
CA ARG A 33 -4.21 0.44 -15.53
C ARG A 33 -5.27 1.51 -15.22
N GLY A 34 -4.85 2.55 -14.51
CA GLY A 34 -5.69 3.69 -14.17
C GLY A 34 -6.52 3.54 -12.90
N LEU A 35 -6.49 2.38 -12.22
CA LEU A 35 -7.15 2.28 -10.91
C LEU A 35 -6.33 2.94 -9.81
N ALA A 36 -5.06 2.58 -9.65
CA ALA A 36 -4.14 3.35 -8.81
C ALA A 36 -3.25 4.25 -9.67
N ASP A 37 -2.77 5.36 -9.10
CA ASP A 37 -1.86 6.27 -9.81
C ASP A 37 -0.52 5.60 -10.12
N LYS A 38 -0.03 4.78 -9.18
CA LYS A 38 1.15 3.93 -9.36
C LYS A 38 0.92 2.54 -8.82
N VAL A 39 1.44 1.54 -9.54
CA VAL A 39 1.38 0.13 -9.15
C VAL A 39 2.79 -0.44 -9.15
N TYR A 40 3.17 -1.05 -8.03
CA TYR A 40 4.40 -1.80 -7.85
C TYR A 40 4.09 -3.29 -7.79
N PHE A 41 4.60 -4.04 -8.77
CA PHE A 41 4.57 -5.50 -8.79
C PHE A 41 5.77 -6.06 -8.00
N LEU A 42 5.79 -5.78 -6.71
CA LEU A 42 6.85 -6.21 -5.78
C LEU A 42 6.31 -7.15 -4.71
N PRO A 43 7.14 -8.05 -4.16
CA PRO A 43 6.77 -8.83 -2.99
C PRO A 43 6.40 -7.94 -1.80
N LEU A 44 5.36 -8.33 -1.05
CA LEU A 44 4.97 -7.67 0.20
C LEU A 44 5.84 -8.13 1.36
N VAL A 45 7.10 -7.69 1.36
CA VAL A 45 8.07 -7.91 2.44
C VAL A 45 8.70 -6.57 2.85
N PRO A 46 9.14 -6.40 4.11
CA PRO A 46 9.50 -5.10 4.65
C PRO A 46 10.55 -4.34 3.83
N GLU A 47 11.56 -5.03 3.30
CA GLU A 47 12.64 -4.41 2.54
C GLU A 47 12.12 -3.69 1.28
N TYR A 48 11.31 -4.37 0.46
CA TYR A 48 10.76 -3.76 -0.76
C TYR A 48 9.72 -2.68 -0.44
N VAL A 49 8.91 -2.89 0.60
CA VAL A 49 7.91 -1.89 1.00
C VAL A 49 8.60 -0.62 1.54
N GLU A 50 9.68 -0.74 2.31
CA GLU A 50 10.48 0.42 2.74
C GLU A 50 11.07 1.16 1.53
N GLN A 51 11.57 0.45 0.52
CA GLN A 51 12.10 1.09 -0.70
C GLN A 51 11.02 1.92 -1.42
N VAL A 52 9.78 1.40 -1.49
CA VAL A 52 8.65 2.14 -2.06
C VAL A 52 8.30 3.35 -1.19
N ILE A 53 8.22 3.19 0.14
CA ILE A 53 7.99 4.31 1.06
C ILE A 53 9.06 5.39 0.90
N ARG A 54 10.33 5.00 0.77
CA ARG A 54 11.46 5.91 0.58
C ARG A 54 11.35 6.69 -0.73
N ALA A 55 10.90 6.05 -1.81
CA ALA A 55 10.77 6.64 -3.14
C ALA A 55 9.53 7.53 -3.26
N GLU A 56 8.39 7.06 -2.77
CA GLU A 56 7.08 7.69 -2.97
C GLU A 56 6.69 8.67 -1.85
N ARG A 57 7.31 8.56 -0.66
CA ARG A 57 7.07 9.42 0.52
C ARG A 57 5.57 9.60 0.83
N PRO A 58 4.81 8.51 1.03
CA PRO A 58 3.37 8.60 1.29
C PRO A 58 3.09 9.24 2.66
N GLY A 59 2.02 10.04 2.75
CA GLY A 59 1.57 10.61 4.03
C GLY A 59 0.83 9.60 4.93
N GLY A 60 0.37 8.48 4.36
CA GLY A 60 -0.27 7.41 5.12
C GLY A 60 -0.32 6.08 4.39
N VAL A 61 -0.60 5.01 5.13
CA VAL A 61 -0.66 3.63 4.64
C VAL A 61 -1.91 2.92 5.17
N LEU A 62 -2.56 2.15 4.30
CA LEU A 62 -3.70 1.29 4.64
C LEU A 62 -3.26 -0.17 4.59
N LEU A 63 -3.28 -0.84 5.74
CA LEU A 63 -2.81 -2.23 5.87
C LEU A 63 -3.95 -3.26 5.90
N THR A 64 -5.19 -2.80 6.07
CA THR A 64 -6.37 -3.62 6.34
C THR A 64 -6.97 -4.28 5.09
N PHE A 65 -6.60 -3.84 3.89
CA PHE A 65 -7.17 -4.35 2.63
C PHE A 65 -6.36 -5.49 1.99
N GLY A 66 -5.15 -5.77 2.47
CA GLY A 66 -4.26 -6.80 1.92
C GLY A 66 -4.20 -8.11 2.72
N GLY A 67 -5.13 -8.30 3.67
CA GLY A 67 -5.17 -9.50 4.50
C GLY A 67 -3.97 -9.64 5.44
N GLN A 68 -3.72 -10.87 5.88
CA GLN A 68 -2.66 -11.14 6.86
C GLN A 68 -1.26 -10.80 6.32
N THR A 69 -1.03 -10.95 5.01
CA THR A 69 0.25 -10.61 4.38
C THR A 69 0.58 -9.13 4.56
N ALA A 70 -0.37 -8.23 4.24
CA ALA A 70 -0.16 -6.80 4.42
C ALA A 70 -0.08 -6.42 5.90
N LEU A 71 -0.92 -7.02 6.75
CA LEU A 71 -0.90 -6.74 8.18
C LEU A 71 0.43 -7.14 8.84
N ASN A 72 0.94 -8.34 8.57
CA ASN A 72 2.21 -8.82 9.10
C ASN A 72 3.37 -7.94 8.63
N CYS A 73 3.43 -7.64 7.33
CA CYS A 73 4.46 -6.76 6.78
C CYS A 73 4.40 -5.37 7.43
N GLY A 74 3.20 -4.82 7.63
CA GLY A 74 3.02 -3.54 8.31
C GLY A 74 3.44 -3.57 9.78
N VAL A 75 3.15 -4.65 10.51
CA VAL A 75 3.61 -4.82 11.90
C VAL A 75 5.14 -4.88 11.97
N GLU A 76 5.79 -5.58 11.05
CA GLU A 76 7.26 -5.64 10.98
C GLU A 76 7.87 -4.27 10.68
N LEU A 77 7.31 -3.52 9.72
CA LEU A 77 7.73 -2.16 9.41
C LEU A 77 7.55 -1.20 10.60
N GLN A 78 6.44 -1.32 11.32
CA GLN A 78 6.19 -0.54 12.52
C GLN A 78 7.20 -0.86 13.63
N ARG A 79 7.47 -2.16 13.88
CA ARG A 79 8.47 -2.60 14.86
C ARG A 79 9.88 -2.14 14.50
N ALA A 80 10.19 -2.06 13.21
CA ALA A 80 11.45 -1.53 12.69
C ALA A 80 11.51 0.01 12.69
N GLY A 81 10.46 0.72 13.12
CA GLY A 81 10.41 2.18 13.17
C GLY A 81 10.37 2.84 11.79
N VAL A 82 10.04 2.09 10.73
CA VAL A 82 10.05 2.61 9.35
C VAL A 82 9.00 3.70 9.16
N PHE A 83 7.79 3.50 9.66
CA PHE A 83 6.73 4.50 9.51
C PHE A 83 7.08 5.82 10.19
N GLU A 84 7.66 5.78 11.40
CA GLU A 84 8.16 6.96 12.10
C GLU A 84 9.31 7.64 11.34
N LYS A 85 10.31 6.87 10.90
CA LYS A 85 11.47 7.35 10.12
C LYS A 85 11.07 8.14 8.87
N TYR A 86 9.98 7.77 8.21
CA TYR A 86 9.50 8.41 6.98
C TYR A 86 8.26 9.30 7.17
N GLY A 87 7.77 9.46 8.40
CA GLY A 87 6.58 10.28 8.69
C GLY A 87 5.28 9.73 8.11
N VAL A 88 5.16 8.42 7.95
CA VAL A 88 3.98 7.75 7.39
C VAL A 88 2.99 7.43 8.50
N ARG A 89 1.73 7.83 8.36
CA ARG A 89 0.67 7.47 9.31
C ARG A 89 0.00 6.16 8.93
N ILE A 90 -0.17 5.24 9.87
CA ILE A 90 -1.07 4.10 9.67
C ILE A 90 -2.51 4.64 9.72
N LEU A 91 -3.27 4.36 8.67
CA LEU A 91 -4.66 4.78 8.53
C LEU A 91 -5.58 3.58 8.73
N GLY A 92 -6.72 3.82 9.39
CA GLY A 92 -7.73 2.80 9.68
C GLY A 92 -7.40 1.88 10.84
#